data_AF-A0A382VN41-F1
#
_entry.id   AF-A0A382VN41-F1
#
_cell.length_a   1.000
_cell.length_b   1.000
_cell.length_c   1.000
_cell.angle_alpha   90.00
_cell.angle_beta   90.00
_cell.angle_gamma   90.00
#
_symmetry.space_group_name_H-M   'P 1'
#
loop_
_entity.id
_entity.type
_entity.pdbx_description
1 polymer ?
#
loop_
_entity_poly.entity_id
_entity_poly.type
_entity_poly.pdbx_seq_one_letter_code
_entity_poly.pdbx_strand_id
1 'polypeptide(L)'
;AWGRLGCFLGGCCYGQPTDSILGVQFPADSLACAVHGQVPVHPTQLYELLFLVGLGAALYFVIPATHRLSVYLLAYGLGRFTIEYLRGDDRGSLSLIPSLSPSQHLCLLFIAAGAVLVLQQKRPA
;
A
#
# COMPACT_ATOMS: atom_id res chain seq x y z
N ALA A 1 -7.25 -1.95 6.89
CA ALA A 1 -7.76 -3.23 6.36
C ALA A 1 -9.15 -3.07 5.76
N TRP A 2 -10.21 -2.94 6.57
CA TRP A 2 -11.60 -2.95 6.10
C TRP A 2 -11.97 -1.90 5.03
N GLY A 3 -11.39 -0.70 5.09
CA GLY A 3 -11.57 0.29 4.02
C GLY A 3 -11.10 -0.19 2.64
N ARG A 4 -10.09 -1.07 2.57
CA ARG A 4 -9.61 -1.67 1.31
C ARG A 4 -10.54 -2.77 0.79
N LEU A 5 -11.19 -3.50 1.70
CA LEU A 5 -12.27 -4.39 1.30
C LEU A 5 -13.44 -3.60 0.70
N GLY A 6 -13.78 -2.45 1.29
CA GLY A 6 -14.75 -1.51 0.70
C GLY A 6 -14.33 -1.02 -0.70
N CYS A 7 -13.06 -0.63 -0.88
CA CYS A 7 -12.54 -0.24 -2.20
C CYS A 7 -12.64 -1.37 -3.24
N PHE A 8 -12.39 -2.62 -2.83
CA PHE A 8 -12.52 -3.78 -3.70
C PHE A 8 -13.97 -3.98 -4.13
N LEU A 9 -14.91 -3.96 -3.17
CA LEU A 9 -16.35 -4.08 -3.48
C LEU A 9 -16.87 -2.91 -4.32
N GLY A 10 -16.31 -1.71 -4.16
CA GLY A 10 -16.63 -0.54 -4.97
C GLY A 10 -15.86 -0.43 -6.29
N GLY A 11 -14.97 -1.38 -6.61
CA GLY A 11 -14.20 -1.38 -7.86
C GLY A 11 -13.27 -0.18 -8.07
N CYS A 12 -12.83 0.49 -7.01
CA CYS A 12 -11.94 1.65 -7.06
C CYS A 12 -10.52 1.30 -6.57
N CYS A 13 -9.52 2.13 -6.87
CA CYS A 13 -8.14 1.91 -6.43
C CYS A 13 -7.48 0.62 -6.97
N TYR A 14 -7.80 0.26 -8.21
CA TYR A 14 -7.29 -0.95 -8.87
C TYR A 14 -5.84 -0.80 -9.35
N GLY A 15 -5.23 -1.93 -9.68
CA GLY A 15 -3.90 -2.01 -10.26
C GLY A 15 -3.88 -1.89 -11.78
N GLN A 16 -2.69 -1.99 -12.34
CA GLN A 16 -2.52 -2.07 -13.80
C GLN A 16 -3.14 -3.38 -14.36
N PRO A 17 -3.52 -3.40 -15.65
CA PRO A 17 -3.89 -4.62 -16.35
C PRO A 17 -2.84 -5.72 -16.21
N THR A 18 -3.27 -6.96 -16.05
CA THR A 18 -2.37 -8.09 -15.80
C THR A 18 -2.91 -9.40 -16.34
N ASP A 19 -2.02 -10.25 -16.83
CA ASP A 19 -2.31 -11.63 -17.23
C ASP A 19 -2.04 -12.63 -16.09
N SER A 20 -1.73 -12.12 -14.88
CA SER A 20 -1.48 -12.97 -13.72
C SER A 20 -2.72 -13.77 -13.32
N ILE A 21 -2.52 -14.98 -12.79
CA ILE A 21 -3.58 -15.82 -12.19
C ILE A 21 -4.32 -15.13 -11.04
N LEU A 22 -3.73 -14.09 -10.45
CA LEU A 22 -4.34 -13.29 -9.39
C LEU A 22 -5.10 -12.06 -9.92
N GLY A 23 -5.16 -11.88 -11.24
CA GLY A 23 -5.91 -10.80 -11.88
C GLY A 23 -7.41 -10.95 -11.62
N VAL A 24 -8.07 -9.84 -11.33
CA VAL A 24 -9.52 -9.79 -11.10
C VAL A 24 -10.15 -8.92 -12.17
N GLN A 25 -11.13 -9.47 -12.86
CA GLN A 25 -11.97 -8.71 -13.77
C GLN A 25 -13.14 -8.12 -12.98
N PHE A 26 -13.22 -6.79 -12.96
CA PHE A 26 -14.30 -6.10 -12.27
C PHE A 26 -15.54 -5.97 -13.17
N PRO A 27 -16.74 -5.88 -12.57
CA PRO A 27 -18.00 -5.66 -13.29
C PRO A 27 -17.98 -4.44 -14.22
N ALA A 28 -18.86 -4.43 -15.23
CA ALA A 28 -18.89 -3.39 -16.27
C ALA A 28 -19.20 -1.98 -15.75
N ASP A 29 -19.89 -1.87 -14.62
CA ASP A 29 -20.22 -0.63 -13.90
C ASP A 29 -19.11 -0.14 -12.96
N SER A 30 -17.99 -0.87 -12.85
CA SER A 30 -16.86 -0.49 -12.00
C SER A 30 -15.97 0.60 -12.62
N LEU A 31 -15.30 1.37 -11.77
CA LEU A 31 -14.28 2.34 -12.20
C LEU A 31 -13.11 1.67 -12.93
N ALA A 32 -12.73 0.46 -12.51
CA ALA A 32 -11.70 -0.33 -13.18
C ALA A 32 -12.06 -0.62 -14.64
N CYS A 33 -13.29 -1.07 -14.89
CA CYS A 33 -13.78 -1.29 -16.25
C CYS A 33 -13.91 0.02 -17.04
N ALA A 34 -14.32 1.11 -16.40
CA ALA A 34 -14.43 2.40 -17.09
C ALA A 34 -13.10 2.90 -17.66
N VAL A 35 -11.97 2.57 -17.03
CA VAL A 35 -10.63 3.02 -17.46
C VAL A 35 -9.90 1.99 -18.32
N HIS A 36 -9.94 0.70 -17.95
CA HIS A 36 -9.17 -0.34 -18.65
C HIS A 36 -10.02 -1.27 -19.52
N GLY A 37 -11.35 -1.15 -19.47
CA GLY A 37 -12.28 -2.07 -20.12
C GLY A 37 -12.45 -3.38 -19.34
N GLN A 38 -13.06 -4.36 -20.01
CA GLN A 38 -13.33 -5.69 -19.47
C GLN A 38 -12.06 -6.58 -19.49
N VAL A 39 -11.00 -6.12 -18.82
CA VAL A 39 -9.73 -6.84 -18.70
C VAL A 39 -9.41 -7.14 -17.23
N PRO A 40 -8.69 -8.23 -16.93
CA PRO A 40 -8.21 -8.49 -15.58
C PRO A 40 -7.17 -7.44 -15.17
N VAL A 41 -7.31 -6.94 -13.94
CA VAL A 41 -6.36 -5.99 -13.33
C VAL A 41 -5.85 -6.53 -12.01
N HIS A 42 -4.67 -6.07 -11.57
CA HIS A 42 -4.17 -6.43 -10.24
C HIS A 42 -5.14 -5.93 -9.16
N PRO A 43 -5.67 -6.80 -8.27
CA PRO A 43 -6.50 -6.40 -7.14
C PRO A 43 -5.62 -5.85 -6.01
N THR A 44 -4.95 -4.73 -6.26
CA THR A 44 -4.04 -4.07 -5.30
C THR A 44 -4.71 -3.79 -3.96
N GLN A 45 -6.04 -3.60 -3.94
CA GLN A 45 -6.83 -3.45 -2.73
C GLN A 45 -6.76 -4.70 -1.83
N LEU A 46 -6.81 -5.90 -2.40
CA LEU A 46 -6.66 -7.16 -1.66
C LEU A 46 -5.22 -7.37 -1.19
N TYR A 47 -4.23 -6.98 -2.01
CA TYR A 47 -2.83 -7.02 -1.60
C TYR A 47 -2.59 -6.09 -0.39
N GLU A 48 -3.12 -4.87 -0.42
CA GLU A 48 -3.06 -3.93 0.71
C GLU A 48 -3.84 -4.45 1.92
N LEU A 49 -5.01 -5.09 1.71
CA LEU A 49 -5.79 -5.67 2.78
C LEU A 49 -4.99 -6.73 3.54
N LEU A 50 -4.44 -7.71 2.82
CA LEU A 50 -3.65 -8.81 3.38
C LEU A 50 -2.40 -8.28 4.08
N PHE A 51 -1.70 -7.34 3.43
CA PHE A 51 -0.54 -6.68 4.01
C PHE A 51 -0.87 -5.97 5.34
N LEU A 52 -1.95 -5.19 5.39
CA LEU A 52 -2.34 -4.45 6.59
C LEU A 52 -2.81 -5.37 7.73
N VAL A 53 -3.53 -6.45 7.42
CA VAL A 53 -3.95 -7.44 8.41
C VAL A 53 -2.71 -8.16 8.97
N GLY A 54 -1.81 -8.61 8.10
CA GLY A 54 -0.56 -9.25 8.51
C GLY A 54 0.33 -8.34 9.34
N LEU A 55 0.50 -7.08 8.94
CA LEU A 55 1.25 -6.08 9.69
C LEU A 55 0.60 -5.82 11.06
N GLY A 56 -0.72 -5.65 11.12
CA GLY A 56 -1.44 -5.46 12.38
C GLY A 56 -1.27 -6.64 13.33
N ALA A 57 -1.39 -7.86 12.82
CA ALA A 57 -1.18 -9.08 13.60
C ALA A 57 0.27 -9.19 14.11
N ALA A 58 1.27 -8.95 13.26
CA ALA A 58 2.67 -8.94 13.66
C ALA A 58 2.94 -7.91 14.76
N LEU A 59 2.42 -6.68 14.60
CA LEU A 59 2.58 -5.63 15.60
C LEU A 59 1.94 -5.99 16.93
N TYR A 60 0.79 -6.65 16.91
CA TYR A 60 0.07 -7.01 18.13
C TYR A 60 0.70 -8.22 18.85
N PHE A 61 0.99 -9.31 18.13
CA PHE A 61 1.39 -10.58 18.71
C PHE A 61 2.91 -10.79 18.80
N VAL A 62 3.71 -10.18 17.93
CA VAL A 62 5.15 -10.47 17.80
C VAL A 62 6.01 -9.29 18.23
N ILE A 63 5.63 -8.06 17.87
CA ILE A 63 6.47 -6.88 18.09
C ILE A 63 6.24 -6.28 19.48
N PRO A 64 7.31 -6.05 20.28
CA PRO A 64 7.22 -5.41 21.58
C PRO A 64 6.65 -3.99 21.45
N ALA A 65 5.86 -3.56 22.45
CA ALA A 65 5.20 -2.26 22.43
C ALA A 65 6.16 -1.10 22.13
N THR A 66 7.39 -1.16 22.66
CA THR A 66 8.46 -0.17 22.46
C THR A 66 8.83 0.04 20.99
N HIS A 67 8.76 -1.02 20.17
CA HIS A 67 9.16 -0.99 18.75
C HIS A 67 7.99 -0.96 17.77
N ARG A 68 6.74 -0.99 18.25
CA ARG A 68 5.56 -1.06 17.35
C ARG A 68 5.49 0.11 16.39
N LEU A 69 5.73 1.34 16.87
CA LEU A 69 5.66 2.53 16.01
C LEU A 69 6.76 2.54 14.94
N SER A 70 8.00 2.21 15.31
CA SER A 70 9.12 2.22 14.39
C SER A 70 8.99 1.12 13.32
N VAL A 71 8.60 -0.09 13.73
CA VAL A 71 8.30 -1.21 12.82
C VAL A 71 7.10 -0.89 11.93
N TYR A 72 6.04 -0.30 12.49
CA TYR A 72 4.87 0.11 11.70
C TYR A 72 5.28 1.09 10.60
N LEU A 73 5.99 2.17 10.93
CA LEU A 73 6.38 3.19 9.94
C LEU A 73 7.28 2.62 8.84
N LEU A 74 8.26 1.78 9.20
CA LEU A 74 9.13 1.12 8.23
C LEU A 74 8.37 0.14 7.34
N ALA A 75 7.65 -0.80 7.95
CA ALA A 75 6.95 -1.84 7.21
C ALA A 75 5.84 -1.24 6.34
N TYR A 76 5.01 -0.36 6.91
CA TYR A 76 3.93 0.30 6.18
C TYR A 76 4.48 1.15 5.04
N GLY A 77 5.54 1.94 5.26
CA GLY A 77 6.18 2.74 4.24
C GLY A 77 6.72 1.90 3.09
N LEU A 78 7.44 0.81 3.39
CA LEU A 78 7.96 -0.11 2.37
C LEU A 78 6.82 -0.82 1.61
N GLY A 79 5.86 -1.42 2.33
CA GLY A 79 4.76 -2.15 1.72
C GLY A 79 3.88 -1.27 0.82
N ARG A 80 3.55 -0.05 1.27
CA ARG A 80 2.80 0.90 0.45
C ARG A 80 3.59 1.39 -0.75
N PHE A 81 4.90 1.60 -0.61
CA PHE A 81 5.75 1.98 -1.73
C PHE A 81 5.74 0.93 -2.85
N THR A 82 5.86 -0.35 -2.49
CA THR A 82 5.81 -1.47 -3.44
C THR A 82 4.43 -1.61 -4.09
N ILE A 83 3.35 -1.54 -3.30
CA ILE A 83 2.00 -1.72 -3.86
C ILE A 83 1.62 -0.56 -4.78
N GLU A 84 2.07 0.66 -4.48
CA GLU A 84 1.84 1.81 -5.35
C GLU A 84 2.47 1.63 -6.74
N TYR A 85 3.57 0.89 -6.87
CA TYR A 85 4.16 0.58 -8.17
C TYR A 85 3.24 -0.29 -9.05
N LEU A 86 2.41 -1.12 -8.43
CA LEU A 86 1.44 -1.98 -9.11
C LEU A 86 0.11 -1.25 -9.41
N ARG A 87 -0.05 0.01 -8.97
CA ARG A 87 -1.31 0.74 -9.12
C ARG A 87 -1.53 1.25 -10.55
N GLY A 88 -2.80 1.18 -10.95
CA GLY A 88 -3.33 1.56 -12.26
C GLY A 88 -3.87 2.98 -12.34
N ASP A 89 -4.15 3.60 -11.19
CA ASP A 89 -4.85 4.87 -11.11
C ASP A 89 -3.89 6.06 -11.11
N ASP A 90 -4.11 7.00 -12.05
CA ASP A 90 -3.40 8.27 -12.06
C ASP A 90 -3.92 9.15 -10.90
N ARG A 91 -3.02 9.48 -9.97
CA ARG A 91 -3.31 10.33 -8.80
C ARG A 91 -2.68 11.72 -8.91
N GLY A 92 -2.20 12.06 -10.10
CA GLY A 92 -1.40 13.25 -10.36
C GLY A 92 0.04 13.10 -9.87
N SER A 93 0.92 13.97 -10.35
CA SER A 93 2.33 14.02 -9.94
C SER A 93 2.54 15.11 -8.90
N LEU A 94 3.19 14.78 -7.78
CA LEU A 94 3.77 15.79 -6.90
C LEU A 94 5.11 16.23 -7.50
N SER A 95 5.30 17.52 -7.74
CA SER A 95 6.46 18.08 -8.47
C SER A 95 7.82 17.95 -7.77
N LEU A 96 7.92 17.20 -6.65
CA LEU A 96 9.16 16.98 -5.91
C LEU A 96 10.09 15.98 -6.60
N ILE A 97 9.56 14.82 -7.03
CA ILE A 97 10.26 13.83 -7.85
C ILE A 97 9.30 13.41 -8.98
N PRO A 98 9.57 13.82 -10.25
CA PRO A 98 8.63 13.64 -11.35
C PRO A 98 8.24 12.18 -11.64
N SER A 99 9.06 11.22 -11.21
CA SER A 99 8.85 9.79 -11.43
C SER A 99 8.10 9.08 -10.31
N LEU A 100 7.77 9.76 -9.20
CA LEU A 100 7.14 9.15 -8.03
C LEU A 100 5.75 9.72 -7.75
N SER A 101 4.83 8.85 -7.33
CA SER A 101 3.49 9.26 -6.93
C SER A 101 3.54 10.10 -5.63
N PRO A 102 2.54 10.97 -5.37
CA PRO A 102 2.43 11.69 -4.11
C PRO A 102 2.46 10.76 -2.89
N SER A 103 1.86 9.56 -3.00
CA SER A 103 1.88 8.55 -1.94
C SER A 103 3.29 8.02 -1.67
N GLN A 104 4.12 7.84 -2.70
CA GLN A 104 5.48 7.34 -2.56
C GLN A 104 6.38 8.32 -1.80
N HIS A 105 6.19 9.63 -2.01
CA HIS A 105 6.88 10.66 -1.24
C HIS A 105 6.57 10.55 0.27
N LEU A 106 5.29 10.38 0.63
CA LEU A 106 4.89 10.14 2.02
C LEU A 106 5.48 8.83 2.57
N CYS A 107 5.57 7.78 1.75
CA CYS A 107 6.18 6.53 2.16
C CYS A 107 7.67 6.70 2.50
N LEU A 108 8.42 7.49 1.73
CA LEU A 108 9.82 7.81 2.03
C LEU A 108 9.96 8.55 3.37
N LEU A 109 9.06 9.48 3.68
CA LEU A 109 9.03 10.16 4.98
C LEU A 109 8.77 9.19 6.13
N PHE A 110 7.83 8.25 5.97
CA PHE A 110 7.57 7.22 6.98
C PHE A 110 8.76 6.29 7.19
N ILE A 111 9.42 5.88 6.10
CA ILE A 111 10.63 5.04 6.19
C ILE A 111 11.74 5.78 6.94
N ALA A 112 11.99 7.05 6.60
CA ALA A 112 13.00 7.87 7.27
C ALA A 112 12.69 8.06 8.76
N ALA A 113 11.45 8.42 9.10
CA ALA A 113 11.02 8.58 10.49
C ALA A 113 11.14 7.28 11.29
N GLY A 114 10.70 6.16 10.70
CA GLY A 114 10.82 4.83 11.31
C GLY A 114 12.28 4.45 11.57
N ALA A 115 13.19 4.71 10.63
CA ALA A 115 14.62 4.44 10.78
C ALA A 115 15.23 5.26 11.93
N VAL A 116 14.89 6.55 12.03
CA VAL A 116 15.36 7.40 13.14
C VAL A 116 14.89 6.86 14.49
N LEU A 117 13.63 6.44 14.61
CA LEU A 117 13.12 5.87 15.84
C LEU A 117 13.84 4.57 16.23
N VAL A 118 14.14 3.69 15.27
CA VAL A 118 14.94 2.48 15.54
C VAL A 118 16.33 2.84 16.07
N LEU A 119 16.98 3.85 15.48
CA LEU A 119 18.30 4.30 15.92
C LEU A 119 18.27 4.90 17.34
N GLN A 120 17.22 5.65 17.68
CA GLN A 120 17.04 6.21 19.02
C GLN A 120 16.77 5.13 20.07
N GLN A 121 15.97 4.11 19.72
CA GLN A 121 15.68 2.97 20.60
C GLN A 121 16.90 2.09 20.89
N LYS A 122 17.90 2.11 20.01
CA LYS A 122 19.17 1.38 20.18
C LYS A 122 20.19 2.12 21.06
N ARG A 123 19.98 3.40 21.37
CA ARG A 123 20.86 4.14 22.27
C ARG A 123 20.49 3.78 23.72
N PRO A 124 21.36 3.11 24.49
CA PRO A 124 21.13 2.97 25.92
C PRO A 124 21.12 4.37 26.54
N ALA A 125 20.16 4.61 27.43
CA ALA A 125 20.05 5.84 28.21
C ALA A 125 21.26 6.04 29.12
#